data_AF-A0A7W1KVV4-F1
#
_entry.id   AF-A0A7W1KVV4-F1
#
_cell.length_a   1.000
_cell.length_b   1.000
_cell.length_c   1.000
_cell.angle_alpha   90.00
_cell.angle_beta   90.00
_cell.angle_gamma   90.00
#
_symmetry.space_group_name_H-M   'P 1'
#
loop_
_entity.id
_entity.type
_entity.pdbx_description
1 polymer ?
#
loop_
_entity_poly.entity_id
_entity_poly.type
_entity_poly.pdbx_seq_one_letter_code
_entity_poly.pdbx_strand_id
1 'polypeptide(L)'
;GKPVDASLAAAAVNVVAFNGDATDYEHFWTAYRESPTPQEQYRYLFALPLFRDPELLERTLDATFGDDIRSQDAPFIFMYAMINRDLGERAWAALRSRWDETQERFPSQLTIRLVDGTRYLTKPEQVAEAEAFFAEHPIPQSAKMLEQMLERQRVAAALRERATPDLEAYFSG
;
A
#
# COMPACT_ATOMS: atom_id res chain seq x y z
N GLY A 1 -29.15 -14.04 -4.07
CA GLY A 1 -29.21 -12.69 -4.68
C GLY A 1 -28.75 -12.76 -6.13
N LYS A 2 -29.09 -11.79 -6.98
CA LYS A 2 -28.54 -11.71 -8.35
C LYS A 2 -27.02 -11.50 -8.28
N PRO A 3 -26.24 -12.09 -9.20
CA PRO A 3 -24.80 -11.85 -9.26
C PRO A 3 -24.53 -10.36 -9.52
N VAL A 4 -23.76 -9.75 -8.63
CA VAL A 4 -23.28 -8.37 -8.78
C VAL A 4 -22.19 -8.37 -9.86
N ASP A 5 -22.17 -7.33 -10.68
CA ASP A 5 -21.10 -7.14 -11.66
C ASP A 5 -19.73 -7.12 -10.96
N ALA A 6 -18.74 -7.81 -11.54
CA ALA A 6 -17.43 -7.99 -10.90
C ALA A 6 -16.67 -6.67 -10.72
N SER A 7 -16.86 -5.70 -11.63
CA SER A 7 -16.23 -4.38 -11.53
C SER A 7 -16.90 -3.53 -10.45
N LEU A 8 -18.23 -3.61 -10.34
CA LEU A 8 -18.99 -2.95 -9.28
C LEU A 8 -18.63 -3.51 -7.91
N ALA A 9 -18.48 -4.84 -7.79
CA ALA A 9 -18.07 -5.48 -6.55
C ALA A 9 -16.67 -5.03 -6.10
N ALA A 10 -15.71 -4.93 -7.03
CA ALA A 10 -14.36 -4.47 -6.70
C ALA A 10 -14.34 -3.01 -6.22
N ALA A 11 -15.08 -2.12 -6.89
CA ALA A 11 -15.20 -0.73 -6.47
C ALA A 11 -15.87 -0.60 -5.10
N ALA A 12 -16.95 -1.36 -4.87
CA ALA A 12 -17.66 -1.35 -3.58
C ALA A 12 -16.76 -1.82 -2.42
N VAL A 13 -15.96 -2.87 -2.61
CA VAL A 13 -15.03 -3.35 -1.59
C VAL A 13 -14.03 -2.26 -1.18
N ASN A 14 -13.44 -1.54 -2.14
CA ASN A 14 -12.48 -0.48 -1.82
C ASN A 14 -13.16 0.71 -1.12
N VAL A 15 -14.40 1.05 -1.49
CA VAL A 15 -15.18 2.10 -0.82
C VAL A 15 -15.50 1.71 0.61
N VAL A 16 -15.89 0.45 0.86
CA VAL A 16 -16.15 -0.04 2.21
C VAL A 16 -14.85 -0.04 3.02
N ALA A 17 -13.73 -0.57 2.52
CA ALA A 17 -12.47 -0.50 3.25
C ALA A 17 -12.06 0.94 3.60
N PHE A 18 -12.26 1.90 2.69
CA PHE A 18 -11.90 3.29 2.93
C PHE A 18 -12.75 3.96 4.03
N ASN A 19 -14.02 3.56 4.19
CA ASN A 19 -14.95 4.20 5.14
C ASN A 19 -15.31 3.31 6.34
N GLY A 20 -14.91 2.05 6.33
CA GLY A 20 -15.36 1.02 7.25
C GLY A 20 -14.62 1.05 8.57
N ASP A 21 -15.21 0.38 9.54
CA ASP A 21 -14.70 0.25 10.91
C ASP A 21 -14.12 -1.14 11.19
N ALA A 22 -13.83 -1.43 12.46
CA ALA A 22 -13.33 -2.74 12.89
C ALA A 22 -14.29 -3.90 12.55
N THR A 23 -15.61 -3.68 12.54
CA THR A 23 -16.59 -4.71 12.17
C THR A 23 -16.47 -5.06 10.68
N ASP A 24 -16.39 -4.03 9.83
CA ASP A 24 -16.16 -4.22 8.39
C ASP A 24 -14.81 -4.91 8.12
N TYR A 25 -13.79 -4.55 8.89
CA TYR A 25 -12.48 -5.19 8.81
C TYR A 25 -12.54 -6.69 9.12
N GLU A 26 -13.24 -7.11 10.18
CA GLU A 26 -13.39 -8.54 10.48
C GLU A 26 -14.15 -9.29 9.37
N HIS A 27 -15.15 -8.64 8.76
CA HIS A 27 -15.82 -9.23 7.60
C HIS A 27 -14.85 -9.42 6.43
N PHE A 28 -13.97 -8.44 6.17
CA PHE A 28 -12.97 -8.54 5.10
C PHE A 28 -11.92 -9.62 5.42
N TRP A 29 -11.49 -9.69 6.66
CA TRP A 29 -10.54 -10.70 7.13
C TRP A 29 -11.12 -12.12 6.98
N THR A 30 -12.38 -12.30 7.39
CA THR A 30 -13.11 -13.56 7.24
C THR A 30 -13.30 -13.91 5.77
N ALA A 31 -13.74 -12.94 4.95
CA ALA A 31 -13.94 -13.15 3.52
C ALA A 31 -12.63 -13.47 2.79
N TYR A 32 -11.50 -12.86 3.17
CA TYR A 32 -10.18 -13.25 2.68
C TYR A 32 -9.89 -14.73 2.94
N ARG A 33 -10.18 -15.24 4.14
CA ARG A 33 -9.87 -16.61 4.53
C ARG A 33 -10.82 -17.66 3.95
N GLU A 34 -12.10 -17.30 3.83
CA GLU A 34 -13.17 -18.27 3.60
C GLU A 34 -13.77 -18.21 2.18
N SER A 35 -13.44 -17.18 1.38
CA SER A 35 -13.98 -17.07 0.03
C SER A 35 -13.59 -18.27 -0.84
N PRO A 36 -14.52 -18.78 -1.69
CA PRO A 36 -14.33 -20.02 -2.43
C PRO A 36 -13.35 -19.88 -3.61
N THR A 37 -13.07 -18.66 -4.05
CA THR A 37 -12.21 -18.41 -5.21
C THR A 37 -11.00 -17.56 -4.84
N PRO A 38 -9.80 -17.84 -5.40
CA PRO A 38 -8.63 -16.98 -5.18
C PRO A 38 -8.85 -15.51 -5.58
N GLN A 39 -9.67 -15.27 -6.60
CA GLN A 39 -10.01 -13.92 -7.03
C GLN A 39 -10.77 -13.14 -5.94
N GLU A 40 -11.73 -13.78 -5.26
CA GLU A 40 -12.45 -13.17 -4.15
C GLU A 40 -11.56 -13.02 -2.92
N GLN A 41 -10.75 -14.02 -2.60
CA GLN A 41 -9.77 -13.92 -1.51
C GLN A 41 -8.85 -12.72 -1.72
N TYR A 42 -8.28 -12.57 -2.92
CA TYR A 42 -7.42 -11.42 -3.23
C TYR A 42 -8.13 -10.08 -3.23
N ARG A 43 -9.42 -10.05 -3.60
CA ARG A 43 -10.22 -8.82 -3.52
C ARG A 43 -10.28 -8.30 -2.09
N TYR A 44 -10.52 -9.17 -1.11
CA TYR A 44 -10.58 -8.76 0.30
C TYR A 44 -9.18 -8.54 0.88
N LEU A 45 -8.22 -9.42 0.59
CA LEU A 45 -6.84 -9.31 1.06
C LEU A 45 -6.22 -7.95 0.74
N PHE A 46 -6.31 -7.52 -0.52
CA PHE A 46 -5.69 -6.27 -0.97
C PHE A 46 -6.49 -5.02 -0.58
N ALA A 47 -7.69 -5.20 -0.02
CA ALA A 47 -8.48 -4.11 0.55
C ALA A 47 -8.21 -3.89 2.05
N LEU A 48 -7.74 -4.89 2.79
CA LEU A 48 -7.36 -4.77 4.21
C LEU A 48 -6.42 -3.59 4.52
N PRO A 49 -5.33 -3.34 3.75
CA PRO A 49 -4.45 -2.20 4.03
C PRO A 49 -5.06 -0.82 3.67
N LEU A 50 -6.26 -0.79 3.09
CA LEU A 50 -6.95 0.46 2.72
C LEU A 50 -7.84 1.02 3.84
N PHE A 51 -8.02 0.27 4.93
CA PHE A 51 -8.66 0.79 6.15
C PHE A 51 -7.85 1.96 6.72
N ARG A 52 -8.55 2.97 7.25
CA ARG A 52 -7.95 4.23 7.73
C ARG A 52 -7.75 4.27 9.25
N ASP A 53 -8.10 3.19 9.94
CA ASP A 53 -7.77 3.00 11.34
C ASP A 53 -6.31 2.52 11.49
N PRO A 54 -5.47 3.23 12.25
CA PRO A 54 -4.07 2.84 12.42
C PRO A 54 -3.85 1.47 13.03
N GLU A 55 -4.69 1.04 13.98
CA GLU A 55 -4.54 -0.26 14.65
C GLU A 55 -4.88 -1.40 13.69
N LEU A 56 -5.88 -1.21 12.82
CA LEU A 56 -6.25 -2.18 11.79
C LEU A 56 -5.18 -2.29 10.69
N LEU A 57 -4.56 -1.18 10.31
CA LEU A 57 -3.42 -1.21 9.41
C LEU A 57 -2.25 -1.98 10.03
N GLU A 58 -1.89 -1.67 11.27
CA GLU A 58 -0.79 -2.35 11.98
C GLU A 58 -1.03 -3.85 12.07
N ARG A 59 -2.23 -4.28 12.46
CA ARG A 59 -2.62 -5.70 12.45
C ARG A 59 -2.43 -6.34 11.07
N THR A 60 -2.79 -5.64 9.99
CA THR A 60 -2.63 -6.14 8.62
C THR A 60 -1.16 -6.27 8.24
N LEU A 61 -0.32 -5.28 8.59
CA LEU A 61 1.11 -5.31 8.33
C LEU A 61 1.79 -6.42 9.13
N ASP A 62 1.45 -6.60 10.41
CA ASP A 62 2.00 -7.65 11.26
C ASP A 62 1.65 -9.05 10.73
N ALA A 63 0.43 -9.24 10.22
CA ALA A 63 0.03 -10.50 9.62
C ALA A 63 0.86 -10.89 8.39
N THR A 64 1.50 -9.93 7.70
CA THR A 64 2.42 -10.24 6.59
C THR A 64 3.68 -10.96 7.03
N PHE A 65 4.06 -10.80 8.31
CA PHE A 65 5.18 -11.48 8.94
C PHE A 65 4.77 -12.70 9.77
N GLY A 66 3.48 -12.96 9.88
CA GLY A 66 2.92 -14.20 10.43
C GLY A 66 2.61 -15.22 9.34
N ASP A 67 1.88 -16.27 9.72
CA ASP A 67 1.47 -17.34 8.80
C ASP A 67 0.07 -17.12 8.20
N ASP A 68 -0.62 -16.04 8.60
CA ASP A 68 -1.96 -15.69 8.11
C ASP A 68 -1.95 -15.18 6.67
N ILE A 69 -0.88 -14.48 6.25
CA ILE A 69 -0.69 -13.98 4.88
C ILE A 69 0.52 -14.66 4.26
N ARG A 70 0.35 -15.23 3.06
CA ARG A 70 1.43 -15.90 2.34
C ARG A 70 2.55 -14.91 1.99
N SER A 71 3.80 -15.33 2.14
CA SER A 71 4.98 -14.49 1.88
C SER A 71 5.05 -13.93 0.46
N GLN A 72 4.45 -14.58 -0.53
CA GLN A 72 4.38 -14.08 -1.91
C GLN A 72 3.32 -12.98 -2.11
N ASP A 73 2.31 -12.91 -1.24
CA ASP A 73 1.23 -11.92 -1.31
C ASP A 73 1.56 -10.69 -0.43
N ALA A 74 2.35 -10.88 0.63
CA ALA A 74 2.82 -9.85 1.56
C ALA A 74 3.42 -8.59 0.91
N PRO A 75 4.30 -8.68 -0.13
CA PRO A 75 4.78 -7.52 -0.87
C PRO A 75 3.67 -6.58 -1.37
N PHE A 76 2.55 -7.12 -1.82
CA PHE A 76 1.46 -6.33 -2.35
C PHE A 76 0.66 -5.63 -1.24
N ILE A 77 0.64 -6.19 -0.02
CA ILE A 77 0.04 -5.52 1.15
C ILE A 77 0.77 -4.21 1.44
N PHE A 78 2.11 -4.24 1.52
CA PHE A 78 2.90 -3.03 1.72
C PHE A 78 2.73 -2.01 0.59
N MET A 79 2.67 -2.48 -0.66
CA MET A 79 2.39 -1.64 -1.81
C MET A 79 1.06 -0.89 -1.66
N TYR A 80 -0.03 -1.60 -1.32
CA TYR A 80 -1.35 -0.97 -1.13
C TYR A 80 -1.41 -0.11 0.14
N ALA A 81 -0.74 -0.53 1.21
CA ALA A 81 -0.67 0.23 2.46
C ALA A 81 -0.02 1.60 2.26
N MET A 82 1.04 1.71 1.46
CA MET A 82 1.67 2.99 1.14
C MET A 82 0.82 3.90 0.24
N ILE A 83 -0.14 3.34 -0.50
CA ILE A 83 -1.12 4.11 -1.30
C ILE A 83 -2.22 4.69 -0.41
N ASN A 84 -2.38 4.19 0.82
CA ASN A 84 -3.36 4.70 1.78
C ASN A 84 -3.13 6.19 2.02
N ARG A 85 -4.18 6.99 1.78
CA ARG A 85 -4.11 8.46 1.83
C ARG A 85 -3.64 8.99 3.19
N ASP A 86 -4.08 8.36 4.27
CA ASP A 86 -3.84 8.87 5.62
C ASP A 86 -2.67 8.17 6.29
N LEU A 87 -2.53 6.87 6.01
CA LEU A 87 -1.60 6.00 6.72
C LEU A 87 -0.41 5.54 5.87
N GLY A 88 -0.29 5.99 4.62
CA GLY A 88 0.78 5.58 3.72
C GLY A 88 2.19 5.87 4.26
N GLU A 89 2.35 7.00 4.93
CA GLU A 89 3.60 7.35 5.63
C GLU A 89 3.89 6.39 6.80
N ARG A 90 2.86 5.96 7.53
CA ARG A 90 2.98 4.98 8.61
C ARG A 90 3.39 3.60 8.07
N ALA A 91 2.78 3.18 6.97
CA ALA A 91 3.13 1.93 6.28
C ALA A 91 4.58 1.95 5.79
N TRP A 92 5.04 3.09 5.24
CA TRP A 92 6.43 3.27 4.83
C TRP A 92 7.40 3.21 6.01
N ALA A 93 7.07 3.87 7.13
CA ALA A 93 7.87 3.80 8.34
C ALA A 93 7.98 2.36 8.89
N ALA A 94 6.87 1.61 8.90
CA ALA A 94 6.84 0.21 9.31
C ALA A 94 7.68 -0.69 8.37
N LEU A 95 7.66 -0.42 7.07
CA LEU A 95 8.49 -1.16 6.12
C LEU A 95 9.99 -0.92 6.39
N ARG A 96 10.38 0.35 6.56
CA ARG A 96 11.78 0.70 6.82
C ARG A 96 12.28 0.10 8.13
N SER A 97 11.48 0.14 9.20
CA SER A 97 11.89 -0.42 10.49
C SER A 97 12.05 -1.94 10.49
N ARG A 98 11.40 -2.63 9.54
CA ARG A 98 11.44 -4.09 9.37
C ARG A 98 12.09 -4.51 8.05
N TRP A 99 12.99 -3.68 7.51
CA TRP A 99 13.56 -3.91 6.18
C TRP A 99 14.35 -5.22 6.09
N ASP A 100 15.18 -5.52 7.09
CA ASP A 100 15.99 -6.74 7.10
C ASP A 100 15.09 -7.99 7.17
N GLU A 101 14.10 -7.97 8.05
CA GLU A 101 13.09 -9.04 8.16
C GLU A 101 12.30 -9.23 6.86
N THR A 102 11.99 -8.12 6.18
CA THR A 102 11.37 -8.12 4.86
C THR A 102 12.23 -8.82 3.81
N GLN A 103 13.54 -8.55 3.78
CA GLN A 103 14.46 -9.20 2.84
C GLN A 103 14.66 -10.68 3.15
N GLU A 104 14.58 -11.09 4.41
CA GLU A 104 14.69 -12.48 4.84
C GLU A 104 13.43 -13.28 4.51
N ARG A 105 12.25 -12.71 4.80
CA ARG A 105 10.98 -13.44 4.75
C ARG A 105 10.35 -13.44 3.36
N PHE A 106 10.46 -12.34 2.63
CA PHE A 106 9.73 -12.18 1.37
C PHE A 106 10.60 -12.54 0.16
N PRO A 107 9.98 -12.97 -0.95
CA PRO A 107 10.74 -13.31 -2.14
C PRO A 107 11.45 -12.07 -2.71
N SER A 108 12.77 -12.11 -2.84
CA SER A 108 13.61 -10.99 -3.29
C SER A 108 13.23 -10.42 -4.67
N GLN A 109 12.63 -11.22 -5.54
CA GLN A 109 12.11 -10.77 -6.84
C GLN A 109 10.89 -9.85 -6.72
N LEU A 110 10.22 -9.85 -5.57
CA LEU A 110 9.05 -9.02 -5.28
C LEU A 110 9.41 -7.77 -4.46
N THR A 111 10.66 -7.59 -4.03
CA THR A 111 11.09 -6.39 -3.28
C THR A 111 10.74 -5.10 -4.02
N ILE A 112 10.87 -5.07 -5.35
CA ILE A 112 10.48 -3.89 -6.15
C ILE A 112 8.96 -3.61 -6.12
N ARG A 113 8.13 -4.65 -6.02
CA ARG A 113 6.67 -4.50 -5.88
C ARG A 113 6.31 -3.97 -4.51
N LEU A 114 6.98 -4.49 -3.50
CA LEU A 114 6.83 -4.07 -2.12
C LEU A 114 7.09 -2.58 -1.95
N VAL A 115 8.12 -2.01 -2.60
CA VAL A 115 8.45 -0.59 -2.48
C VAL A 115 7.70 0.33 -3.45
N ASP A 116 6.96 -0.21 -4.45
CA ASP A 116 6.34 0.61 -5.51
C ASP A 116 5.38 1.68 -4.95
N GLY A 117 4.75 1.42 -3.81
CA GLY A 117 3.84 2.36 -3.16
C GLY A 117 4.51 3.66 -2.71
N THR A 118 5.84 3.69 -2.51
CA THR A 118 6.57 4.90 -2.10
C THR A 118 6.42 6.06 -3.08
N ARG A 119 6.17 5.78 -4.37
CA ARG A 119 5.96 6.82 -5.40
C ARG A 119 4.72 7.69 -5.17
N TYR A 120 3.81 7.30 -4.29
CA TYR A 120 2.64 8.09 -3.90
C TYR A 120 2.90 9.00 -2.70
N LEU A 121 4.01 8.81 -1.99
CA LEU A 121 4.44 9.63 -0.86
C LEU A 121 5.19 10.85 -1.41
N THR A 122 4.49 11.98 -1.50
CA THR A 122 4.90 13.16 -2.28
C THR A 122 5.17 14.40 -1.45
N LYS A 123 5.15 14.31 -0.11
CA LYS A 123 5.63 15.41 0.73
C LYS A 123 7.16 15.51 0.62
N PRO A 124 7.76 16.72 0.67
CA PRO A 124 9.21 16.89 0.50
C PRO A 124 10.06 15.99 1.40
N GLU A 125 9.68 15.86 2.67
CA GLU A 125 10.36 15.00 3.65
C GLU A 125 10.29 13.51 3.27
N GLN A 126 9.18 13.06 2.69
CA GLN A 126 9.02 11.66 2.26
C GLN A 126 9.87 11.35 1.03
N VAL A 127 10.02 12.31 0.11
CA VAL A 127 10.88 12.17 -1.06
C VAL A 127 12.34 12.06 -0.64
N ALA A 128 12.81 12.99 0.19
CA ALA A 128 14.19 12.99 0.69
C ALA A 128 14.51 11.72 1.49
N GLU A 129 13.56 11.26 2.31
CA GLU A 129 13.71 10.05 3.10
C GLU A 129 13.78 8.79 2.23
N ALA A 130 12.94 8.67 1.20
CA ALA A 130 12.98 7.55 0.26
C ALA A 130 14.32 7.51 -0.49
N GLU A 131 14.81 8.66 -0.98
CA GLU A 131 16.11 8.76 -1.63
C GLU A 131 17.26 8.30 -0.74
N ALA A 132 17.31 8.81 0.50
CA ALA A 132 18.34 8.44 1.46
C ALA A 132 18.27 6.94 1.79
N PHE A 133 17.07 6.42 2.02
CA PHE A 133 16.87 5.02 2.36
C PHE A 133 17.37 4.09 1.26
N PHE A 134 17.03 4.36 -0.01
CA PHE A 134 17.45 3.50 -1.13
C PHE A 134 18.89 3.70 -1.59
N ALA A 135 19.54 4.79 -1.18
CA ALA A 135 21.00 4.93 -1.30
C ALA A 135 21.73 3.95 -0.37
N GLU A 136 21.20 3.73 0.83
CA GLU A 136 21.74 2.78 1.82
C GLU A 136 21.27 1.34 1.57
N HIS A 137 20.06 1.17 1.04
CA HIS A 137 19.40 -0.11 0.82
C HIS A 137 19.07 -0.33 -0.66
N PRO A 138 20.10 -0.54 -1.53
CA PRO A 138 19.85 -0.74 -2.94
C PRO A 138 19.06 -2.03 -3.20
N ILE A 139 18.37 -2.09 -4.34
CA ILE A 139 17.72 -3.30 -4.86
C ILE A 139 18.42 -3.68 -6.17
N PRO A 140 19.61 -4.33 -6.13
CA PRO A 140 20.46 -4.51 -7.31
C PRO A 140 19.77 -5.26 -8.46
N GLN A 141 18.94 -6.25 -8.12
CA GLN A 141 18.13 -7.03 -9.06
C GLN A 141 17.06 -6.21 -9.79
N SER A 142 16.79 -4.97 -9.35
CA SER A 142 15.78 -4.08 -9.92
C SER A 142 16.23 -2.61 -9.95
N ALA A 143 17.54 -2.35 -10.03
CA ALA A 143 18.11 -1.00 -9.93
C ALA A 143 17.45 0.02 -10.86
N LYS A 144 17.29 -0.32 -12.14
CA LYS A 144 16.62 0.56 -13.12
C LYS A 144 15.14 0.83 -12.79
N MET A 145 14.43 -0.15 -12.25
CA MET A 145 13.03 0.03 -11.85
C MET A 145 12.94 0.92 -10.60
N LEU A 146 13.87 0.76 -9.67
CA LEU A 146 14.00 1.61 -8.49
C LEU A 146 14.28 3.07 -8.89
N GLU A 147 15.23 3.30 -9.79
CA GLU A 147 15.51 4.64 -10.34
C GLU A 147 14.26 5.27 -10.97
N GLN A 148 13.54 4.52 -11.80
CA GLN A 148 12.30 4.99 -12.45
C GLN A 148 11.18 5.27 -11.46
N MET A 149 11.08 4.48 -10.39
CA MET A 149 10.11 4.68 -9.32
C MET A 149 10.39 5.97 -8.54
N LEU A 150 11.66 6.19 -8.14
CA LEU A 150 12.07 7.41 -7.45
C LEU A 150 11.89 8.65 -8.35
N GLU A 151 12.16 8.53 -9.64
CA GLU A 151 11.90 9.62 -10.59
C GLU A 151 10.40 9.94 -10.68
N ARG A 152 9.53 8.93 -10.74
CA ARG A 152 8.08 9.14 -10.72
C ARG A 152 7.62 9.82 -9.43
N GLN A 153 8.22 9.47 -8.29
CA GLN A 153 7.94 10.11 -7.01
C GLN A 153 8.27 11.61 -7.05
N ARG A 154 9.47 11.98 -7.55
CA ARG A 154 9.87 13.39 -7.73
C ARG A 154 8.93 14.15 -8.66
N VAL A 155 8.57 13.55 -9.79
CA VAL A 155 7.62 14.16 -10.74
C VAL A 155 6.26 14.40 -10.08
N ALA A 156 5.76 13.44 -9.30
CA ALA A 156 4.50 13.58 -8.57
C ALA A 156 4.59 14.66 -7.46
N ALA A 157 5.71 14.74 -6.75
CA ALA A 157 5.95 15.79 -5.75
C ALA A 157 6.01 17.20 -6.38
N ALA A 158 6.71 17.35 -7.51
CA ALA A 158 6.76 18.61 -8.25
C ALA A 158 5.41 19.01 -8.83
N LEU A 159 4.59 18.04 -9.25
CA LEU A 159 3.20 18.31 -9.66
C LEU A 159 2.36 18.79 -8.47
N ARG A 160 2.47 18.13 -7.31
CA ARG A 160 1.77 18.53 -6.08
C ARG A 160 2.12 19.97 -5.72
N GLU A 161 3.40 20.30 -5.61
CA GLU A 161 3.87 21.65 -5.27
C GLU A 161 3.32 22.71 -6.22
N ARG A 162 3.39 22.47 -7.54
CA ARG A 162 2.90 23.41 -8.55
C ARG A 162 1.38 23.57 -8.54
N ALA A 163 0.64 22.47 -8.40
CA ALA A 163 -0.81 22.46 -8.58
C ALA A 163 -1.59 22.81 -7.31
N THR A 164 -1.01 22.61 -6.12
CA THR A 164 -1.72 22.85 -4.85
C THR A 164 -2.30 24.26 -4.74
N PRO A 165 -1.55 25.36 -4.97
CA PRO A 165 -2.11 26.71 -4.85
C PRO A 165 -3.28 26.98 -5.80
N ASP A 166 -3.17 26.52 -7.05
CA ASP A 166 -4.21 26.70 -8.08
C ASP A 166 -5.49 25.92 -7.73
N LEU A 167 -5.34 24.68 -7.26
CA LEU A 167 -6.47 23.84 -6.88
C LEU A 167 -7.15 24.34 -5.60
N GLU A 168 -6.38 24.80 -4.61
CA GLU A 168 -6.92 25.41 -3.39
C GLU A 168 -7.72 26.67 -3.73
N ALA A 169 -7.19 27.54 -4.60
CA ALA A 169 -7.91 28.74 -5.04
C ALA A 169 -9.20 28.40 -5.81
N TYR A 170 -9.18 27.35 -6.64
CA TYR A 170 -10.34 26.93 -7.42
C TYR A 170 -11.47 26.34 -6.56
N PHE A 171 -11.15 25.49 -5.58
CA PHE A 171 -12.16 24.81 -4.74
C PHE A 171 -12.57 25.57 -3.48
N SER A 172 -11.89 26.68 -3.14
CA SER A 172 -12.25 27.53 -2.00
C SER A 172 -13.25 28.64 -2.36
N GLY A 173 -13.61 28.77 -3.65
CA GLY A 173 -14.67 29.67 -4.15
C GLY A 173 -15.97 28.94 -4.44
#